data_AF-A0A3A0UNP2-F1
#
_entry.id   AF-A0A3A0UNP2-F1
#
_cell.length_a   1.000
_cell.length_b   1.000
_cell.length_c   1.000
_cell.angle_alpha   90.00
_cell.angle_beta   90.00
_cell.angle_gamma   90.00
#
_symmetry.space_group_name_H-M   'P 1'
#
loop_
_entity.id
_entity.type
_entity.pdbx_description
1 polymer ?
#
loop_
_entity_poly.entity_id
_entity_poly.type
_entity_poly.pdbx_seq_one_letter_code
_entity_poly.pdbx_strand_id
1 'polypeptide(L)'
;LIGATIVLKMHGTEIYCRGKDYKLPIGTPAMATGGMGDTLSGMITSFVGQFNDTEEAVTSATYTHSYIGEQLAEKMYVVPPSRLISEIPHAMKALEN
;
A
#
# COMPACT_ATOMS: atom_id res chain seq x y z
N LEU A 1 -0.32 21.26 14.05
CA LEU A 1 -0.22 20.32 12.91
C LEU A 1 1.25 19.94 12.74
N ILE A 2 1.55 18.64 12.67
CA ILE A 2 2.92 18.08 12.65
C ILE A 2 3.64 18.20 11.29
N GLY A 3 3.02 18.82 10.28
CA GLY A 3 3.67 19.11 8.99
C GLY A 3 4.04 17.88 8.15
N ALA A 4 3.49 16.71 8.47
CA ALA A 4 3.84 15.43 7.87
C ALA A 4 2.63 14.73 7.25
N THR A 5 2.90 13.83 6.30
CA THR A 5 1.93 12.84 5.80
C THR A 5 1.86 11.66 6.78
N ILE A 6 0.65 11.20 7.08
CA ILE A 6 0.40 10.07 7.99
C ILE A 6 -0.30 8.96 7.21
N VAL A 7 0.31 7.77 7.19
CA VAL A 7 -0.34 6.52 6.74
C VAL A 7 -0.71 5.72 7.97
N LEU A 8 -1.97 5.78 8.36
CA LEU A 8 -2.51 5.07 9.52
C LEU A 8 -2.93 3.66 9.12
N LYS A 9 -2.04 2.69 9.37
CA LYS A 9 -2.25 1.28 9.03
C LYS A 9 -3.33 0.67 9.91
N MET A 10 -4.39 0.18 9.27
CA MET A 10 -5.48 -0.59 9.86
C MET A 10 -6.23 -1.34 8.74
N HIS A 11 -7.20 -2.19 9.10
CA HIS A 11 -8.18 -2.62 8.11
C HIS A 11 -8.94 -1.37 7.62
N GLY A 12 -8.90 -1.14 6.31
CA GLY A 12 -9.31 0.13 5.71
C GLY A 12 -8.35 1.26 6.05
N THR A 13 -7.10 1.16 5.58
CA THR A 13 -6.02 2.13 5.86
C THR A 13 -6.42 3.55 5.52
N GLU A 14 -6.06 4.48 6.40
CA GLU A 14 -6.35 5.91 6.24
C GLU A 14 -5.05 6.69 5.96
N ILE A 15 -5.12 7.67 5.07
CA ILE A 15 -3.97 8.48 4.66
C ILE A 15 -4.34 9.94 4.83
N TYR A 16 -3.54 10.67 5.58
CA TYR A 16 -3.73 12.08 5.88
C TYR A 16 -2.60 12.89 5.24
N CYS A 17 -2.93 13.69 4.21
CA CYS A 17 -1.99 14.48 3.41
C CYS A 17 -2.46 15.94 3.33
N ARG A 18 -1.79 16.86 4.04
CA ARG A 18 -1.99 18.33 3.89
C ARG A 18 -3.46 18.79 3.85
N GLY A 19 -4.31 18.21 4.71
CA GLY A 19 -5.74 18.57 4.80
C GLY A 19 -6.67 17.78 3.87
N LYS A 20 -6.14 16.76 3.17
CA LYS A 20 -6.92 15.73 2.48
C LYS A 20 -6.81 14.41 3.22
N ASP A 21 -7.93 13.71 3.27
CA ASP A 21 -8.08 12.44 3.95
C ASP A 21 -8.51 11.39 2.91
N TYR A 22 -7.77 10.28 2.85
CA TYR A 22 -8.07 9.15 1.98
C TYR A 22 -8.35 7.93 2.84
N LYS A 23 -9.35 7.15 2.45
CA LYS A 23 -9.65 5.87 3.08
C LYS A 23 -9.67 4.80 2.03
N LEU A 24 -8.82 3.79 2.19
CA LEU A 24 -8.81 2.63 1.33
C LEU A 24 -9.99 1.74 1.76
N PRO A 25 -10.93 1.40 0.87
CA PRO A 25 -11.98 0.42 1.18
C PRO A 25 -11.45 -1.02 1.18
N ILE A 26 -10.19 -1.20 0.79
CA ILE A 26 -9.53 -2.48 0.55
C ILE A 26 -8.54 -2.82 1.67
N GLY A 27 -8.35 -4.12 1.87
CA GLY A 27 -7.36 -4.67 2.80
C GLY A 27 -7.90 -5.90 3.53
N THR A 28 -7.02 -6.87 3.76
CA THR A 28 -7.39 -8.22 4.22
C THR A 28 -6.66 -8.61 5.51
N PRO A 29 -7.30 -9.35 6.44
CA PRO A 29 -6.60 -9.90 7.60
C PRO A 29 -5.51 -10.91 7.23
N ALA A 30 -5.51 -11.46 6.00
CA ALA A 30 -4.47 -12.37 5.53
C ALA A 30 -3.08 -11.70 5.47
N MET A 31 -3.03 -10.36 5.47
CA MET A 31 -1.80 -9.57 5.54
C MET A 31 -1.29 -9.31 6.96
N ALA A 32 -1.99 -9.78 8.01
CA ALA A 32 -1.60 -9.64 9.40
C ALA A 32 -0.44 -10.59 9.77
N THR A 33 0.69 -10.43 9.08
CA THR A 33 1.92 -11.20 9.27
C THR A 33 3.14 -10.30 9.35
N GLY A 34 4.21 -10.79 10.01
CA GLY A 34 5.45 -10.04 10.18
C GLY A 34 6.08 -9.66 8.84
N GLY A 35 6.63 -8.44 8.74
CA GLY A 35 7.26 -7.91 7.53
C GLY A 35 6.33 -7.14 6.59
N MET A 36 5.00 -7.22 6.74
CA MET A 36 4.07 -6.52 5.85
C MET A 36 4.20 -5.00 5.93
N GLY A 37 4.48 -4.46 7.12
CA GLY A 37 4.76 -3.04 7.32
C GLY A 37 6.05 -2.58 6.65
N ASP A 38 7.08 -3.44 6.62
CA ASP A 38 8.37 -3.13 5.99
C ASP A 38 8.22 -3.10 4.47
N THR A 39 7.44 -4.03 3.91
CA THR A 39 7.09 -4.03 2.48
C THR A 39 6.36 -2.74 2.09
N LEU A 40 5.32 -2.34 2.84
CA LEU A 40 4.63 -1.07 2.57
C LEU A 40 5.58 0.13 2.64
N SER A 41 6.47 0.18 3.65
CA SER A 41 7.45 1.26 3.78
C SER A 41 8.37 1.32 2.56
N GLY A 42 8.89 0.18 2.11
CA GLY A 42 9.75 0.10 0.91
C GLY A 42 9.01 0.52 -0.37
N MET A 43 7.74 0.14 -0.52
CA MET A 43 6.91 0.56 -1.64
C MET A 43 6.69 2.08 -1.64
N ILE A 44 6.34 2.68 -0.49
CA ILE A 44 6.17 4.13 -0.37
C ILE A 44 7.48 4.86 -0.72
N THR A 45 8.62 4.42 -0.16
CA THR A 45 9.93 5.02 -0.47
C THR A 45 10.23 4.95 -1.96
N SER A 46 9.98 3.81 -2.59
CA SER A 46 10.24 3.60 -4.03
C SER A 46 9.33 4.47 -4.91
N PHE A 47 8.04 4.58 -4.59
CA PHE A 47 7.08 5.39 -5.35
C PHE A 47 7.38 6.88 -5.20
N VAL A 48 7.67 7.35 -3.98
CA VAL A 48 8.07 8.75 -3.74
C VAL A 48 9.36 9.10 -4.48
N GLY A 49 10.26 8.13 -4.69
CA GLY A 49 11.48 8.32 -5.49
C GLY A 49 11.25 8.34 -7.01
N GLN A 50 10.10 7.87 -7.50
CA GLN A 50 9.79 7.73 -8.92
C GLN A 50 8.79 8.77 -9.43
N PHE A 51 7.82 9.17 -8.60
CA PHE A 51 6.73 10.07 -8.99
C PHE A 51 6.91 11.47 -8.39
N ASN A 52 6.52 12.50 -9.15
CA ASN A 52 6.76 13.91 -8.78
C ASN A 52 5.80 14.43 -7.70
N ASP A 53 4.56 13.93 -7.66
CA ASP A 53 3.57 14.30 -6.65
C ASP A 53 3.67 13.33 -5.46
N THR A 54 4.10 13.83 -4.30
CA THR A 54 4.26 13.02 -3.09
C THR A 54 2.93 12.48 -2.55
N GLU A 55 1.84 13.24 -2.67
CA GLU A 55 0.52 12.80 -2.23
C GLU A 55 0.04 11.64 -3.11
N GLU A 56 0.15 11.79 -4.43
CA GLU A 56 -0.17 10.74 -5.40
C GLU A 56 0.73 9.51 -5.21
N ALA A 57 2.03 9.71 -4.99
CA ALA A 57 2.97 8.61 -4.77
C ALA A 57 2.63 7.79 -3.51
N VAL A 58 2.36 8.45 -2.38
CA VAL A 58 2.03 7.77 -1.11
C VAL A 58 0.69 7.05 -1.22
N THR A 59 -0.33 7.70 -1.78
CA THR A 59 -1.66 7.11 -1.95
C THR A 59 -1.63 5.93 -2.91
N SER A 60 -0.94 6.05 -4.04
CA SER A 60 -0.77 4.97 -5.03
C SER A 60 -0.01 3.79 -4.45
N ALA A 61 1.13 4.01 -3.78
CA ALA A 61 1.90 2.92 -3.17
C ALA A 61 1.08 2.14 -2.13
N THR A 62 0.35 2.87 -1.28
CA THR A 62 -0.49 2.28 -0.24
C THR A 62 -1.66 1.51 -0.83
N TYR A 63 -2.28 2.04 -1.89
CA TYR A 63 -3.35 1.34 -2.63
C TYR A 63 -2.83 0.07 -3.31
N THR A 64 -1.75 0.16 -4.09
CA THR A 64 -1.16 -1.00 -4.79
C THR A 64 -0.78 -2.10 -3.81
N HIS A 65 -0.22 -1.76 -2.65
CA HIS A 65 0.09 -2.72 -1.59
C HIS A 65 -1.16 -3.48 -1.11
N SER A 66 -2.23 -2.77 -0.75
CA SER A 66 -3.48 -3.39 -0.31
C SER A 66 -4.17 -4.19 -1.42
N TYR A 67 -4.13 -3.69 -2.66
CA TYR A 67 -4.69 -4.35 -3.84
C TYR A 67 -4.06 -5.73 -4.07
N ILE A 68 -2.73 -5.81 -4.06
CA ILE A 68 -2.02 -7.09 -4.21
C ILE A 68 -2.40 -8.05 -3.07
N GLY A 69 -2.45 -7.53 -1.84
CA GLY A 69 -2.79 -8.32 -0.67
C GLY A 69 -4.18 -8.96 -0.75
N GLU A 70 -5.19 -8.23 -1.21
CA GLU A 70 -6.53 -8.78 -1.43
C GLU A 70 -6.55 -9.86 -2.50
N GLN A 71 -5.90 -9.63 -3.65
CA GLN A 71 -5.84 -10.61 -4.74
C GLN A 71 -5.17 -11.92 -4.30
N LEU A 72 -4.08 -11.84 -3.53
CA LEU A 72 -3.41 -13.02 -2.99
C LEU A 72 -4.26 -13.75 -1.94
N ALA A 73 -5.03 -13.01 -1.13
CA ALA A 73 -5.86 -13.58 -0.08
C ALA A 73 -7.04 -14.41 -0.60
N GLU A 74 -7.43 -14.28 -1.87
CA GLU A 74 -8.42 -15.17 -2.50
C GLU A 74 -7.98 -16.64 -2.49
N LYS A 75 -6.67 -16.89 -2.51
CA LYS A 75 -6.08 -18.24 -2.59
C LYS A 75 -5.13 -18.58 -1.44
N MET A 76 -4.83 -17.61 -0.58
CA MET A 76 -3.87 -17.77 0.51
C MET A 76 -4.49 -17.37 1.85
N TYR A 77 -4.44 -18.27 2.83
CA TYR A 77 -4.91 -17.97 4.19
C TYR A 77 -4.06 -16.87 4.87
N VAL A 78 -2.75 -16.89 4.63
CA VAL A 78 -1.81 -15.82 5.03
C VAL A 78 -1.02 -15.42 3.79
N VAL A 79 -0.84 -14.12 3.58
CA VAL A 79 -0.06 -13.56 2.47
C VAL A 79 1.36 -13.27 2.95
N PRO A 80 2.39 -14.02 2.51
CA PRO A 80 3.77 -13.73 2.87
C PRO A 80 4.23 -12.41 2.22
N PRO A 81 5.00 -11.55 2.92
CA PRO A 81 5.46 -10.28 2.35
C PRO A 81 6.27 -10.44 1.07
N SER A 82 7.09 -11.50 0.98
CA SER A 82 7.88 -11.81 -0.22
C SER A 82 7.02 -12.15 -1.45
N ARG A 83 5.86 -12.78 -1.25
CA ARG A 83 4.89 -13.05 -2.32
C ARG A 83 4.20 -11.77 -2.77
N LEU A 84 3.88 -10.86 -1.86
CA LEU A 84 3.36 -9.54 -2.24
C LEU A 84 4.38 -8.77 -3.09
N ILE A 85 5.66 -8.78 -2.68
CA ILE A 85 6.74 -8.10 -3.42
C ILE A 85 6.87 -8.62 -4.85
N SER A 86 6.74 -9.94 -5.08
CA SER A 86 6.84 -10.51 -6.43
C SER A 86 5.70 -10.07 -7.37
N GLU A 87 4.58 -9.59 -6.84
CA GLU A 87 3.44 -9.14 -7.64
C GLU A 87 3.46 -7.64 -7.96
N ILE A 88 4.39 -6.87 -7.38
CA ILE A 88 4.47 -5.41 -7.58
C ILE A 88 4.50 -5.03 -9.07
N PRO A 89 5.35 -5.63 -9.94
CA PRO A 89 5.38 -5.25 -11.36
C PRO A 89 4.07 -5.55 -12.08
N HIS A 90 3.40 -6.67 -11.76
CA HIS A 90 2.13 -7.04 -12.38
C HIS A 90 1.01 -6.10 -11.95
N ALA A 91 0.95 -5.75 -10.66
CA ALA A 91 -0.04 -4.81 -10.16
C ALA A 91 0.16 -3.40 -10.71
N MET A 92 1.41 -2.92 -10.80
CA MET A 92 1.70 -1.63 -11.45
C MET A 92 1.23 -1.62 -12.91
N LYS A 93 1.51 -2.69 -13.67
CA LYS A 93 1.04 -2.84 -15.06
C LYS A 93 -0.49 -2.93 -15.18
N ALA A 94 -1.16 -3.50 -14.19
CA ALA A 94 -2.63 -3.57 -14.18
C ALA A 94 -3.28 -2.21 -13.86
N LEU A 95 -2.59 -1.37 -13.08
CA LEU A 95 -3.10 -0.10 -12.57
C LEU A 95 -2.65 1.14 -13.39
N GLU A 96 -1.78 1.00 -14.38
CA GLU A 96 -1.19 2.14 -15.14
C GLU A 96 -2.13 2.84 -16.13
N ASN A 97 -3.45 2.65 -16.03
CA ASN A 97 -4.42 3.23 -16.98
C ASN A 97 -4.87 4.64 -16.59
#